data_AF-A0A6J1W3F7-F1
#
_entry.id   AF-A0A6J1W3F7-F1
#
_cell.length_a   1.000
_cell.length_b   1.000
_cell.length_c   1.000
_cell.angle_alpha   90.00
_cell.angle_beta   90.00
_cell.angle_gamma   90.00
#
_symmetry.space_group_name_H-M   'P 1'
#
loop_
_entity.id
_entity.type
_entity.pdbx_description
1 polymer ?
#
loop_
_entity_poly.entity_id
_entity_poly.type
_entity_poly.pdbx_seq_one_letter_code
_entity_poly.pdbx_strand_id
1 'polypeptide(L)'
;NKLFSPFISPPPHNLPVPQCYRDLALVSRDGLSTILTKMNQILMEKYLKLQDTCRTQLVWLLREMVRNGIIGIDGNCMTFMKQIAGGDVTSKNIWLAENILDILTEQR
;
A
#
# COMPACT_ATOMS: atom_id res chain seq x y z
N ASN A 1 -2.97 -17.77 -5.26
CA ASN A 1 -2.12 -16.69 -5.81
C ASN A 1 -2.74 -15.88 -6.96
N LYS A 2 -4.09 -15.85 -7.13
CA LYS A 2 -4.77 -14.96 -8.12
C LYS A 2 -5.31 -13.65 -7.52
N LEU A 3 -5.33 -13.51 -6.20
CA LEU A 3 -5.90 -12.35 -5.50
C LEU A 3 -5.08 -11.05 -5.68
N PHE A 4 -3.79 -11.14 -5.98
CA PHE A 4 -2.87 -9.99 -6.02
C PHE A 4 -2.49 -9.54 -7.43
N SER A 5 -2.95 -10.23 -8.48
CA SER A 5 -2.66 -9.81 -9.86
C SER A 5 -3.10 -8.37 -10.19
N PRO A 6 -4.21 -7.83 -9.66
CA PRO A 6 -4.59 -6.45 -9.98
C PRO A 6 -3.75 -5.38 -9.25
N PHE A 7 -2.97 -5.74 -8.23
CA PHE A 7 -2.09 -4.80 -7.51
C PHE A 7 -0.63 -4.80 -8.02
N ILE A 8 -0.24 -5.84 -8.76
CA ILE A 8 1.14 -6.04 -9.25
C ILE A 8 1.28 -5.74 -10.75
N SER A 9 0.18 -5.66 -11.50
CA SER A 9 0.16 -5.28 -12.92
C SER A 9 -0.69 -4.02 -13.14
N PRO A 10 -0.30 -3.09 -14.05
CA PRO A 10 -1.19 -2.02 -14.46
C PRO A 10 -2.47 -2.66 -15.02
N PRO A 11 -3.67 -2.26 -14.54
CA PRO A 11 -4.91 -2.93 -14.90
C PRO A 11 -5.11 -2.87 -16.42
N PRO A 12 -5.27 -4.01 -17.11
CA PRO A 12 -5.73 -4.00 -18.49
C PRO A 12 -7.21 -3.62 -18.46
N HIS A 13 -7.52 -2.35 -18.74
CA HIS A 13 -8.85 -1.82 -19.03
C HIS A 13 -10.00 -2.20 -18.04
N ASN A 14 -10.49 -1.19 -17.33
CA ASN A 14 -11.89 -1.05 -16.86
C ASN A 14 -12.35 -1.62 -15.50
N LEU A 15 -11.47 -2.04 -14.59
CA LEU A 15 -11.87 -2.16 -13.18
C LEU A 15 -11.20 -1.07 -12.33
N PRO A 16 -11.96 -0.11 -11.77
CA PRO A 16 -11.38 0.87 -10.87
C PRO A 16 -10.84 0.14 -9.64
N VAL A 17 -9.58 0.40 -9.27
CA VAL A 17 -8.91 -0.15 -8.07
C VAL A 17 -9.80 -0.16 -6.81
N PRO A 18 -10.65 0.88 -6.56
CA PRO A 18 -11.66 0.84 -5.49
C PRO A 18 -12.60 -0.37 -5.50
N GLN A 19 -13.00 -0.87 -6.67
CA GLN A 19 -13.90 -2.02 -6.80
C GLN A 19 -13.20 -3.32 -6.39
N CYS A 20 -11.96 -3.54 -6.84
CA CYS A 20 -11.16 -4.70 -6.43
C CYS A 20 -10.92 -4.74 -4.91
N TYR A 21 -10.66 -3.59 -4.29
CA TYR A 21 -10.48 -3.50 -2.84
C TYR A 21 -11.79 -3.80 -2.08
N ARG A 22 -12.94 -3.29 -2.55
CA ARG A 22 -14.24 -3.62 -1.96
C ARG A 22 -14.56 -5.11 -2.05
N ASP A 23 -14.38 -5.71 -3.22
CA ASP A 23 -14.62 -7.15 -3.41
C ASP A 23 -13.71 -7.98 -2.49
N LEU A 24 -12.45 -7.54 -2.32
CA LEU A 24 -11.48 -8.18 -1.45
C LEU A 24 -11.85 -8.06 0.03
N ALA A 25 -12.30 -6.88 0.47
CA ALA A 25 -12.79 -6.66 1.83
C ALA A 25 -14.04 -7.50 2.14
N LEU A 26 -14.93 -7.67 1.16
CA LEU A 26 -16.14 -8.50 1.30
C LEU A 26 -15.84 -10.00 1.39
N VAL A 27 -14.80 -10.48 0.70
CA VAL A 27 -14.47 -11.92 0.61
C VAL A 27 -13.41 -12.34 1.64
N SER A 28 -12.63 -11.40 2.19
CA SER A 28 -11.60 -11.69 3.19
C SER A 28 -12.23 -12.21 4.48
N ARG A 29 -11.83 -13.41 4.87
CA ARG A 29 -12.25 -14.07 6.12
C ARG A 29 -11.33 -13.76 7.31
N ASP A 30 -10.19 -13.13 7.03
CA ASP A 30 -9.08 -12.89 7.95
C ASP A 30 -8.86 -11.39 8.25
N GLY A 31 -9.84 -10.54 7.92
CA GLY A 31 -9.73 -9.09 8.16
C GLY A 31 -8.55 -8.45 7.43
N LEU A 32 -8.22 -8.95 6.23
CA LEU A 32 -7.09 -8.53 5.40
C LEU A 32 -5.68 -8.82 5.98
N SER A 33 -5.56 -9.62 7.04
CA SER A 33 -4.28 -9.95 7.69
C SER A 33 -3.23 -10.53 6.73
N THR A 34 -3.65 -11.40 5.80
CA THR A 34 -2.75 -11.98 4.78
C THR A 34 -2.20 -10.89 3.84
N ILE A 35 -3.01 -9.89 3.51
CA ILE A 35 -2.61 -8.76 2.66
C ILE A 35 -1.62 -7.89 3.38
N LEU A 36 -1.85 -7.58 4.68
CA LEU A 36 -0.90 -6.81 5.48
C LEU A 36 0.48 -7.48 5.49
N THR A 37 0.50 -8.80 5.74
CA THR A 37 1.73 -9.58 5.78
C THR A 37 2.44 -9.56 4.42
N LYS A 38 1.70 -9.74 3.33
CA LYS A 38 2.30 -9.76 2.00
C LYS A 38 2.80 -8.39 1.56
N MET A 39 2.08 -7.34 1.91
CA MET A 39 2.50 -5.96 1.67
C MET A 39 3.81 -5.67 2.40
N ASN A 40 3.91 -6.02 3.70
CA ASN A 40 5.17 -5.88 4.44
C ASN A 40 6.33 -6.63 3.78
N GLN A 41 6.13 -7.87 3.33
CA GLN A 41 7.17 -8.62 2.61
C GLN A 41 7.63 -7.89 1.34
N ILE A 42 6.68 -7.37 0.54
CA ILE A 42 6.99 -6.64 -0.69
C ILE A 42 7.78 -5.36 -0.39
N LEU A 43 7.37 -4.60 0.63
CA LEU A 43 8.06 -3.38 1.04
C LEU A 43 9.48 -3.68 1.50
N MET A 44 9.66 -4.69 2.34
CA MET A 44 10.98 -5.03 2.89
C MET A 44 11.94 -5.61 1.85
N GLU A 45 11.45 -6.45 0.94
CA GLU A 45 12.34 -7.22 0.05
C GLU A 45 12.47 -6.63 -1.36
N LYS A 46 11.46 -5.90 -1.84
CA LYS A 46 11.31 -5.58 -3.27
C LYS A 46 11.05 -4.10 -3.57
N TYR A 47 10.85 -3.23 -2.57
CA TYR A 47 10.39 -1.86 -2.80
C TYR A 47 11.21 -1.09 -3.85
N LEU A 48 12.54 -1.14 -3.74
CA LEU A 48 13.46 -0.46 -4.67
C LEU A 48 13.32 -0.93 -6.13
N LYS A 49 12.85 -2.17 -6.34
CA LYS A 49 12.66 -2.79 -7.66
C LYS A 49 11.23 -2.66 -8.20
N LEU A 50 10.30 -2.12 -7.42
CA LEU A 50 8.92 -1.93 -7.84
C LEU A 50 8.82 -0.84 -8.91
N GLN A 51 7.93 -1.08 -9.88
CA GLN A 51 7.49 -0.06 -10.82
C GLN A 51 6.71 1.05 -10.09
N ASP A 52 6.73 2.26 -10.66
CA ASP A 52 6.10 3.44 -10.05
C ASP A 52 4.58 3.27 -9.87
N THR A 53 3.92 2.59 -10.81
CA THR A 53 2.50 2.21 -10.68
C THR A 53 2.27 1.36 -9.44
N CYS A 54 3.08 0.33 -9.21
CA CYS A 54 2.93 -0.55 -8.04
C CYS A 54 3.14 0.20 -6.72
N ARG A 55 4.12 1.12 -6.67
CA ARG A 55 4.33 1.97 -5.47
C ARG A 55 3.09 2.83 -5.18
N THR A 56 2.53 3.44 -6.22
CA THR A 56 1.30 4.24 -6.11
C THR A 56 0.13 3.40 -5.61
N GLN A 57 -0.06 2.18 -6.14
CA GLN A 57 -1.12 1.28 -5.71
C GLN A 57 -0.96 0.81 -4.26
N LEU A 58 0.28 0.54 -3.81
CA LEU A 58 0.54 0.15 -2.42
C LEU A 58 0.25 1.30 -1.44
N VAL A 59 0.62 2.54 -1.79
CA VAL A 59 0.29 3.72 -0.97
C VAL A 59 -1.22 3.95 -0.92
N TRP A 60 -1.91 3.82 -2.05
CA TRP A 60 -3.37 3.90 -2.09
C TRP A 60 -4.03 2.83 -1.21
N LEU A 61 -3.54 1.58 -1.29
CA LEU A 61 -4.04 0.48 -0.48
C LEU A 61 -3.82 0.72 1.01
N LEU A 62 -2.64 1.24 1.40
CA LEU A 62 -2.36 1.64 2.78
C LEU A 62 -3.40 2.66 3.27
N ARG A 63 -3.64 3.72 2.49
CA ARG A 63 -4.62 4.77 2.82
C ARG A 63 -6.02 4.20 3.06
N GLU A 64 -6.50 3.32 2.20
CA GLU A 64 -7.83 2.71 2.35
C GLU A 64 -7.91 1.78 3.57
N MET A 65 -6.87 0.99 3.84
CA MET A 65 -6.83 0.12 5.02
C MET A 65 -6.77 0.92 6.34
N VAL A 66 -6.06 2.05 6.33
CA VAL A 66 -6.02 2.98 7.47
C VAL A 66 -7.41 3.59 7.70
N ARG A 67 -8.07 4.10 6.65
CA ARG A 67 -9.44 4.66 6.75
C ARG A 67 -10.47 3.66 7.27
N ASN A 68 -10.31 2.38 6.92
CA ASN A 68 -11.21 1.32 7.36
C ASN A 68 -10.85 0.73 8.75
N GLY A 69 -9.83 1.28 9.43
CA GLY A 69 -9.47 0.85 10.78
C GLY A 69 -8.99 -0.59 10.87
N ILE A 70 -8.30 -1.09 9.83
CA ILE A 70 -7.80 -2.46 9.81
C ILE A 70 -6.77 -2.67 10.92
N ILE A 71 -6.95 -3.72 11.73
CA ILE A 71 -6.08 -4.04 12.87
C ILE A 71 -4.67 -4.41 12.36
N GLY A 72 -3.62 -3.85 12.98
CA GLY A 72 -2.22 -4.13 12.63
C GLY A 72 -1.67 -3.32 11.46
N ILE A 73 -2.43 -2.34 10.96
CA ILE A 73 -2.01 -1.46 9.86
C ILE A 73 -0.87 -0.51 10.24
N ASP A 74 -0.71 -0.23 11.53
CA ASP A 74 0.37 0.57 12.13
C ASP A 74 1.75 0.00 11.79
N GLY A 75 1.91 -1.32 11.83
CA GLY A 75 3.15 -1.99 11.44
C GLY A 75 3.51 -1.73 9.98
N ASN A 76 2.52 -1.68 9.09
CA ASN A 76 2.74 -1.38 7.68
C ASN A 76 3.08 0.09 7.46
N CYS A 77 2.43 1.01 8.19
CA CYS A 77 2.78 2.43 8.18
C CYS A 77 4.25 2.61 8.56
N MET A 78 4.71 1.90 9.60
CA MET A 78 6.12 1.92 10.01
C MET A 78 7.06 1.34 8.94
N THR A 79 6.69 0.25 8.28
CA THR A 79 7.49 -0.32 7.18
C THR A 79 7.59 0.63 5.99
N PHE A 80 6.52 1.36 5.68
CA PHE A 80 6.54 2.40 4.65
C PHE A 80 7.45 3.57 5.02
N MET A 81 7.39 4.05 6.26
CA MET A 81 8.29 5.11 6.75
C MET A 81 9.76 4.70 6.61
N LYS A 82 10.09 3.42 6.85
CA LYS A 82 11.45 2.89 6.66
C LYS A 82 11.95 2.91 5.22
N GLN A 83 11.06 3.01 4.24
CA GLN A 83 11.45 3.14 2.83
C GLN A 83 11.86 4.57 2.46
N ILE A 84 11.56 5.55 3.33
CA ILE A 84 11.97 6.94 3.15
C ILE A 84 13.44 7.06 3.55
N ALA A 85 14.31 7.32 2.58
CA ALA A 85 15.73 7.49 2.82
C ALA A 85 16.02 8.89 3.37
N GLY A 86 16.69 8.98 4.53
CA GLY A 86 17.13 10.25 5.10
C GLY A 86 18.22 10.89 4.23
N GLY A 87 18.12 12.20 3.99
CA GLY A 87 19.07 12.94 3.15
C GLY A 87 18.89 12.75 1.63
N ASP A 88 17.94 11.91 1.20
CA ASP A 88 17.57 11.73 -0.21
C ASP A 88 16.48 12.73 -0.60
N VAL A 89 16.83 13.68 -1.48
CA VAL A 89 15.93 14.73 -1.99
C VAL A 89 15.39 14.43 -3.39
N THR A 90 15.47 13.17 -3.85
CA THR A 90 14.86 12.78 -5.11
C THR A 90 13.34 12.90 -5.04
N SER A 91 12.70 13.24 -6.16
CA SER A 91 11.23 13.40 -6.23
C SER A 91 10.48 12.15 -5.79
N LYS A 92 11.05 10.95 -5.99
CA LYS A 92 10.43 9.69 -5.56
C LYS A 92 10.44 9.53 -4.04
N ASN A 93 11.52 9.91 -3.37
CA ASN A 93 11.62 9.84 -1.92
C ASN A 93 10.73 10.89 -1.26
N ILE A 94 10.72 12.12 -1.78
CA ILE A 94 9.85 13.21 -1.33
C ILE A 94 8.37 12.83 -1.49
N TRP A 95 7.98 12.34 -2.68
CA TRP A 95 6.61 11.90 -2.94
C TRP A 95 6.12 10.85 -1.94
N LEU A 96 6.99 9.88 -1.59
CA LEU A 96 6.63 8.88 -0.60
C LEU A 96 6.44 9.52 0.78
N ALA A 97 7.37 10.39 1.19
CA ALA A 97 7.32 11.07 2.48
C ALA A 97 6.05 11.90 2.64
N GLU A 98 5.68 12.69 1.63
CA GLU A 98 4.45 13.48 1.61
C GLU A 98 3.21 12.59 1.72
N ASN A 99 3.12 11.52 0.92
CA ASN A 99 1.96 10.64 0.95
C ASN A 99 1.77 9.94 2.30
N ILE A 100 2.87 9.49 2.93
CA ILE A 100 2.79 8.85 4.25
C ILE A 100 2.42 9.89 5.32
N LEU A 101 2.97 11.11 5.25
CA LEU A 101 2.60 12.19 6.14
C LEU A 101 1.11 12.53 6.03
N ASP A 102 0.57 12.64 4.81
CA ASP A 102 -0.85 12.90 4.58
C ASP A 102 -1.73 11.81 5.19
N ILE A 103 -1.39 10.54 4.97
CA ILE A 103 -2.13 9.40 5.53
C ILE A 103 -2.14 9.44 7.06
N LEU A 104 -1.01 9.73 7.69
CA LEU A 104 -0.90 9.80 9.15
C LEU A 104 -1.59 11.03 9.74
N THR A 105 -1.62 12.14 8.99
CA THR A 105 -2.25 13.40 9.44
C THR A 105 -3.76 13.36 9.28
N GLU A 106 -4.29 12.69 8.23
CA GLU A 106 -5.74 12.49 8.03
C GLU A 106 -6.40 11.66 9.15
N GLN A 107 -5.64 10.95 9.97
CA GLN A 107 -6.14 10.13 11.07
C GLN A 107 -6.07 10.81 12.45
N ARG A 108 -5.61 12.06 12.51
CA ARG A 108 -5.48 12.83 13.75
C ARG A 108 -6.77 13.57 14.09
#